data_AF-A0A951A0Q1-F1
#
_entry.id   AF-A0A951A0Q1-F1
#
_cell.length_a   1.000
_cell.length_b   1.000
_cell.length_c   1.000
_cell.angle_alpha   90.00
_cell.angle_beta   90.00
_cell.angle_gamma   90.00
#
_symmetry.space_group_name_H-M   'P 1'
#
loop_
_entity.id
_entity.type
_entity.pdbx_description
1 polymer ?
#
loop_
_entity_poly.entity_id
_entity_poly.type
_entity_poly.pdbx_seq_one_letter_code
_entity_poly.pdbx_strand_id
1 'polypeptide(L)'
;MFATILPGGDLAKAYVPQGVMVGAGVVALIQVVLLIMRKDAGKAKTEERTLSGIAEVRRSLGLGSTAYVLIAMLLALLGGLYAEMTPALLVAFVVYAAFAALSHEVIVGLAAMHAGWFPAFGVAVITLVIGMLIGFPPPALTLLVGFSAATGPAFADMGYDLKAGFILRGYGQDPQFEREGRKQQLWAAMFAFVVAGIVVTLSYRFYFAANLVAPIDKAYATTIKAGATPGVAQSLLIWAVPGALLQFLGGPKRQMGVLLATGLLLGGPAAGYAVLTGIVLRLLWTRFAKKEWVTDMEVFAAGVIAGDALSSFYDMGSKYFATRAPS
;
A
#
# COMPACT_ATOMS: atom_id res chain seq x y z
N MET A 1 24.86 26.95 -0.91
CA MET A 1 24.72 25.54 -0.51
C MET A 1 23.31 24.98 -0.74
N PHE A 2 22.23 25.63 -0.32
CA PHE A 2 20.88 25.08 -0.54
C PHE A 2 20.35 25.20 -1.98
N ALA A 3 20.81 26.15 -2.80
CA ALA A 3 20.36 26.30 -4.19
C ALA A 3 20.74 25.12 -5.11
N THR A 4 21.82 24.40 -4.80
CA THR A 4 22.25 23.17 -5.51
C THR A 4 21.53 21.92 -5.01
N ILE A 5 20.96 21.96 -3.80
CA ILE A 5 20.24 20.84 -3.14
C ILE A 5 18.72 20.97 -3.32
N LEU A 6 18.22 22.21 -3.45
CA LEU A 6 16.82 22.58 -3.66
C LEU A 6 16.75 23.53 -4.88
N PRO A 7 16.68 23.00 -6.11
CA PRO A 7 16.65 23.81 -7.33
C PRO A 7 15.46 24.76 -7.30
N GLY A 8 15.71 26.06 -7.08
CA GLY A 8 14.66 27.08 -6.97
C GLY A 8 13.72 26.93 -5.77
N GLY A 9 14.10 26.18 -4.73
CA GLY A 9 13.25 25.93 -3.55
C GLY A 9 12.15 24.88 -3.76
N ASP A 10 12.15 24.20 -4.90
CA ASP A 10 11.13 23.19 -5.25
C ASP A 10 11.54 21.80 -4.73
N LEU A 11 10.84 21.36 -3.69
CA LEU A 11 11.06 20.06 -3.04
C LEU A 11 10.84 18.88 -4.00
N ALA A 12 9.90 18.99 -4.94
CA ALA A 12 9.60 17.92 -5.88
C ALA A 12 10.71 17.76 -6.92
N LYS A 13 11.30 18.88 -7.38
CA LYS A 13 12.46 18.87 -8.30
C LYS A 13 13.73 18.32 -7.66
N ALA A 14 13.88 18.48 -6.35
CA ALA A 14 14.97 17.90 -5.58
C ALA A 14 14.75 16.42 -5.19
N TYR A 15 13.64 15.81 -5.62
CA TYR A 15 13.24 14.45 -5.26
C TYR A 15 13.13 14.20 -3.75
N VAL A 16 12.86 15.26 -2.96
CA VAL A 16 12.78 15.17 -1.49
C VAL A 16 11.67 14.23 -1.05
N PRO A 17 10.40 14.38 -1.51
CA PRO A 17 9.31 13.51 -1.07
C PRO A 17 9.60 12.03 -1.36
N GLN A 18 10.16 11.74 -2.53
CA GLN A 18 10.47 10.39 -2.99
C GLN A 18 11.60 9.77 -2.17
N GLY A 19 12.69 10.51 -1.94
CA GLY A 19 13.81 10.05 -1.13
C GLY A 19 13.38 9.77 0.32
N VAL A 20 12.67 10.72 0.94
CA VAL A 20 12.15 10.56 2.32
C VAL A 20 11.23 9.33 2.41
N MET A 21 10.36 9.09 1.42
CA MET A 21 9.50 7.92 1.37
C MET A 21 10.29 6.61 1.27
N VAL A 22 11.31 6.54 0.41
CA VAL A 22 12.17 5.36 0.26
C VAL A 22 12.85 5.03 1.59
N GLY A 23 13.50 6.01 2.21
CA GLY A 23 14.20 5.78 3.49
C GLY A 23 13.26 5.40 4.63
N ALA A 24 12.13 6.10 4.76
CA ALA A 24 11.14 5.79 5.78
C ALA A 24 10.51 4.40 5.56
N GLY A 25 10.18 4.04 4.33
CA GLY A 25 9.60 2.74 3.99
C GLY A 25 10.51 1.56 4.36
N VAL A 26 11.82 1.68 4.07
CA VAL A 26 12.82 0.65 4.41
C VAL A 26 12.92 0.46 5.93
N VAL A 27 13.05 1.56 6.69
CA VAL A 27 13.16 1.47 8.15
C VAL A 27 11.86 0.97 8.78
N ALA A 28 10.70 1.39 8.27
CA ALA A 28 9.40 0.92 8.74
C ALA A 28 9.27 -0.60 8.57
N LEU A 29 9.72 -1.14 7.43
CA LEU A 29 9.75 -2.57 7.21
C LEU A 29 10.61 -3.30 8.25
N ILE A 30 11.85 -2.82 8.46
CA ILE A 30 12.76 -3.42 9.46
C ILE A 30 12.13 -3.41 10.85
N GLN A 31 11.54 -2.29 11.26
CA GLN A 31 10.87 -2.15 12.56
C GLN A 31 9.72 -3.15 12.72
N VAL A 32 8.91 -3.34 11.68
CA VAL A 32 7.78 -4.27 11.67
C VAL A 32 8.25 -5.72 11.73
N VAL A 33 9.24 -6.10 10.92
CA VAL A 33 9.82 -7.46 10.93
C VAL A 33 10.38 -7.78 12.33
N LEU A 34 11.14 -6.87 12.92
CA LEU A 34 11.67 -7.05 14.29
C LEU A 34 10.56 -7.15 15.34
N LEU A 35 9.45 -6.42 15.16
CA LEU A 35 8.31 -6.47 16.07
C LEU A 35 7.58 -7.82 15.99
N ILE A 36 7.41 -8.37 14.79
CA ILE A 36 6.81 -9.69 14.58
C ILE A 36 7.69 -10.76 15.23
N MET A 37 8.99 -10.78 14.90
CA MET A 37 9.95 -11.76 15.46
C MET A 37 9.99 -11.75 17.00
N ARG A 38 9.90 -10.57 17.63
CA ARG A 38 9.89 -10.45 19.10
C ARG A 38 8.59 -10.93 19.73
N LYS A 39 7.45 -10.73 19.08
CA LYS A 39 6.14 -11.20 19.59
C LYS A 39 6.00 -12.71 19.49
N ASP A 40 6.56 -13.33 18.45
CA ASP A 40 6.57 -14.78 18.30
C ASP A 40 7.49 -15.46 19.33
N ALA A 41 8.64 -14.85 19.65
CA ALA A 41 9.51 -15.33 20.73
C ALA A 41 8.86 -15.29 22.13
N GLY A 42 7.94 -14.34 22.37
CA GLY A 42 7.19 -14.22 23.63
C GLY A 42 5.97 -15.14 23.74
N LYS A 43 5.55 -15.79 22.64
CA LYS A 43 4.41 -16.71 22.56
C LYS A 43 4.82 -18.18 22.35
N ALA A 44 6.07 -18.53 22.67
CA ALA A 44 6.54 -19.92 22.66
C ALA A 44 5.93 -20.80 23.79
N LYS A 45 4.91 -20.31 24.51
CA LYS A 45 4.07 -21.13 25.40
C LYS A 45 2.61 -20.92 25.03
N THR A 46 1.97 -22.03 24.69
CA THR A 46 0.55 -22.18 24.30
C THR A 46 0.29 -22.00 22.80
N GLU A 47 0.43 -23.11 22.06
CA GLU A 47 -0.60 -23.56 21.10
C GLU A 47 -0.17 -24.92 20.52
N GLU A 48 -0.79 -26.01 21.01
CA GLU A 48 -0.95 -27.23 20.22
C GLU A 48 -1.80 -26.89 19.00
N ARG A 49 -1.16 -26.43 17.92
CA ARG A 49 -1.81 -26.38 16.61
C ARG A 49 -1.85 -27.80 16.05
N THR A 50 -3.04 -28.35 15.98
CA THR A 50 -3.33 -29.62 15.31
C THR A 50 -2.69 -29.63 13.91
N LEU A 51 -1.98 -30.72 13.60
CA LEU A 51 -1.27 -30.96 12.32
C LEU A 51 -2.11 -30.67 11.07
N SER A 52 -3.45 -30.78 11.18
CA SER A 52 -4.43 -30.42 10.13
C SER A 52 -4.37 -28.94 9.73
N GLY A 53 -4.24 -28.01 10.67
CA GLY A 53 -4.23 -26.57 10.38
C GLY A 53 -2.95 -26.13 9.64
N ILE A 54 -1.81 -26.77 9.93
CA ILE A 54 -0.55 -26.49 9.24
C ILE A 54 -0.59 -27.00 7.79
N ALA A 55 -1.17 -28.19 7.57
CA ALA A 55 -1.34 -28.74 6.23
C ALA A 55 -2.29 -27.89 5.36
N GLU A 56 -3.36 -27.38 5.95
CA GLU A 56 -4.33 -26.51 5.26
C GLU A 56 -3.73 -25.13 4.93
N VAL A 57 -3.01 -24.51 5.88
CA VAL A 57 -2.25 -23.26 5.62
C VAL A 57 -1.21 -23.48 4.53
N ARG A 58 -0.44 -24.58 4.57
CA ARG A 58 0.55 -24.92 3.55
C ARG A 58 -0.09 -25.13 2.18
N ARG A 59 -1.23 -25.80 2.11
CA ARG A 59 -1.98 -26.00 0.87
C ARG A 59 -2.48 -24.67 0.30
N SER A 60 -3.05 -23.81 1.12
CA SER A 60 -3.51 -22.48 0.71
C SER A 60 -2.36 -21.59 0.23
N LEU A 61 -1.22 -21.58 0.94
CA LEU A 61 -0.01 -20.89 0.51
C LEU A 61 0.55 -21.46 -0.81
N GLY A 62 0.52 -22.78 -1.00
CA GLY A 62 0.95 -23.42 -2.24
C GLY A 62 0.06 -23.09 -3.44
N LEU A 63 -1.26 -23.05 -3.24
CA LEU A 63 -2.22 -22.61 -4.26
C LEU A 63 -2.03 -21.13 -4.60
N GLY A 64 -1.90 -20.26 -3.59
CA GLY A 64 -1.61 -18.84 -3.77
C GLY A 64 -0.30 -18.59 -4.52
N SER A 65 0.76 -19.33 -4.18
CA SER A 65 2.06 -19.25 -4.88
C SER A 65 1.92 -19.60 -6.36
N THR A 66 1.14 -20.63 -6.68
CA THR A 66 0.89 -21.03 -8.08
C THR A 66 0.11 -19.95 -8.84
N ALA A 67 -0.91 -19.37 -8.20
CA ALA A 67 -1.67 -18.26 -8.77
C ALA A 67 -0.78 -17.04 -9.07
N TYR A 68 0.15 -16.69 -8.18
CA TYR A 68 1.09 -15.60 -8.43
C TYR A 68 2.04 -15.87 -9.59
N VAL A 69 2.50 -17.10 -9.77
CA VAL A 69 3.30 -17.48 -10.94
C VAL A 69 2.47 -17.32 -12.22
N LEU A 70 1.21 -17.79 -12.23
CA LEU A 70 0.31 -17.63 -13.37
C LEU A 70 0.07 -16.15 -13.72
N ILE A 71 -0.18 -15.31 -12.71
CA ILE A 71 -0.39 -13.87 -12.91
C ILE A 71 0.91 -13.20 -13.40
N ALA A 72 2.07 -13.55 -12.84
CA ALA A 72 3.36 -13.02 -13.29
C ALA A 72 3.65 -13.38 -14.76
N MET A 73 3.32 -14.60 -15.19
CA MET A 73 3.40 -15.00 -16.60
C MET A 73 2.43 -14.21 -17.47
N LEU A 74 1.20 -14.01 -17.02
CA LEU A 74 0.20 -13.21 -17.73
C LEU A 74 0.65 -11.76 -17.89
N LEU A 75 1.20 -11.15 -16.82
CA LEU A 75 1.76 -9.79 -16.87
C LEU A 75 2.96 -9.69 -17.81
N ALA A 76 3.84 -10.69 -17.79
CA ALA A 76 4.99 -10.73 -18.70
C ALA A 76 4.55 -10.82 -20.17
N LEU A 77 3.49 -11.61 -20.45
CA LEU A 77 2.91 -11.75 -21.78
C LEU A 77 2.19 -10.47 -22.24
N LEU A 78 1.23 -9.99 -21.45
CA LEU A 78 0.42 -8.80 -21.77
C LEU A 78 1.26 -7.52 -21.79
N GLY A 79 2.29 -7.46 -20.95
CA GLY A 79 3.25 -6.36 -20.91
C GLY A 79 4.29 -6.37 -22.02
N GLY A 80 4.31 -7.40 -22.89
CA GLY A 80 5.27 -7.50 -23.99
C GLY A 80 6.71 -7.73 -23.54
N LEU A 81 6.94 -8.18 -22.30
CA LEU A 81 8.29 -8.27 -21.71
C LEU A 81 9.21 -9.24 -22.46
N TYR A 82 8.64 -10.20 -23.18
CA TYR A 82 9.37 -11.13 -24.05
C TYR A 82 10.12 -10.45 -25.19
N ALA A 83 9.77 -9.21 -25.56
CA ALA A 83 10.44 -8.46 -26.62
C ALA A 83 11.72 -7.74 -26.12
N GLU A 84 11.81 -7.44 -24.83
CA GLU A 84 12.90 -6.64 -24.24
C GLU A 84 13.89 -7.47 -23.40
N MET A 85 13.57 -8.74 -23.12
CA MET A 85 14.29 -9.57 -22.16
C MET A 85 14.76 -10.88 -22.81
N THR A 86 15.95 -11.36 -22.41
CA THR A 86 16.37 -12.72 -22.76
C THR A 86 15.45 -13.74 -22.09
N PRO A 87 15.30 -14.97 -22.65
CA PRO A 87 14.47 -16.00 -22.02
C PRO A 87 14.84 -16.28 -20.56
N ALA A 88 16.14 -16.25 -20.24
CA ALA A 88 16.62 -16.43 -18.87
C ALA A 88 16.17 -15.29 -17.94
N LEU A 89 16.27 -14.04 -18.40
CA LEU A 89 15.84 -12.88 -17.61
C LEU A 89 14.31 -12.83 -17.46
N LEU A 90 13.57 -13.29 -18.48
CA LEU A 90 12.11 -13.42 -18.44
C LEU A 90 11.67 -14.48 -17.40
N VAL A 91 12.34 -15.63 -17.35
CA VAL A 91 12.10 -16.63 -16.30
C VAL A 91 12.46 -16.06 -14.92
N ALA A 92 13.58 -15.36 -14.80
CA ALA A 92 13.95 -14.68 -13.56
C ALA A 92 12.88 -13.67 -13.13
N PHE A 93 12.31 -12.91 -14.07
CA PHE A 93 11.21 -11.99 -13.79
C PHE A 93 9.98 -12.71 -13.24
N VAL A 94 9.52 -13.79 -13.89
CA VAL A 94 8.33 -14.53 -13.45
C VAL A 94 8.52 -15.08 -12.03
N VAL A 95 9.66 -15.73 -11.78
CA VAL A 95 9.98 -16.30 -10.46
C VAL A 95 10.07 -15.19 -9.41
N TYR A 96 10.78 -14.12 -9.72
CA TYR A 96 10.98 -13.02 -8.78
C TYR A 96 9.71 -12.23 -8.51
N ALA A 97 8.89 -11.94 -9.53
CA ALA A 97 7.63 -11.22 -9.38
C ALA A 97 6.63 -12.02 -8.53
N ALA A 98 6.54 -13.33 -8.74
CA ALA A 98 5.71 -14.20 -7.89
C ALA A 98 6.22 -14.24 -6.44
N PHE A 99 7.53 -14.36 -6.25
CA PHE A 99 8.14 -14.31 -4.92
C PHE A 99 7.93 -12.96 -4.22
N ALA A 100 8.09 -11.86 -4.95
CA ALA A 100 7.87 -10.50 -4.46
C ALA A 100 6.41 -10.29 -4.06
N ALA A 101 5.46 -10.74 -4.88
CA ALA A 101 4.03 -10.69 -4.60
C ALA A 101 3.66 -11.46 -3.33
N LEU A 102 4.15 -12.70 -3.18
CA LEU A 102 3.93 -13.53 -2.00
C LEU A 102 4.59 -12.93 -0.75
N SER A 103 5.84 -12.48 -0.86
CA SER A 103 6.56 -11.85 0.26
C SER A 103 5.85 -10.57 0.69
N HIS A 104 5.40 -9.77 -0.26
CA HIS A 104 4.65 -8.55 0.00
C HIS A 104 3.31 -8.86 0.69
N GLU A 105 2.57 -9.85 0.22
CA GLU A 105 1.35 -10.33 0.89
C GLU A 105 1.61 -10.70 2.35
N VAL A 106 2.56 -11.60 2.60
CA VAL A 106 2.82 -12.13 3.94
C VAL A 106 3.31 -11.04 4.88
N ILE A 107 4.28 -10.23 4.46
CA ILE A 107 4.86 -9.21 5.34
C ILE A 107 3.82 -8.14 5.67
N VAL A 108 3.11 -7.62 4.67
CA VAL A 108 2.11 -6.55 4.85
C VAL A 108 0.90 -7.08 5.61
N GLY A 109 0.45 -8.29 5.31
CA GLY A 109 -0.65 -8.96 6.01
C GLY A 109 -0.36 -9.18 7.49
N LEU A 110 0.78 -9.79 7.81
CA LEU A 110 1.17 -10.01 9.21
C LEU A 110 1.35 -8.68 9.96
N ALA A 111 1.94 -7.67 9.32
CA ALA A 111 2.05 -6.33 9.88
C ALA A 111 0.68 -5.74 10.23
N ALA A 112 -0.26 -5.80 9.28
CA ALA A 112 -1.63 -5.33 9.44
C ALA A 112 -2.33 -6.00 10.63
N MET A 113 -2.22 -7.33 10.73
CA MET A 113 -2.85 -8.13 11.78
C MET A 113 -2.30 -7.83 13.18
N HIS A 114 -0.99 -7.52 13.29
CA HIS A 114 -0.30 -7.32 14.58
C HIS A 114 -0.19 -5.87 15.05
N ALA A 115 -0.11 -4.92 14.12
CA ALA A 115 0.13 -3.50 14.39
C ALA A 115 -1.06 -2.59 14.02
N GLY A 116 -2.08 -3.11 13.32
CA GLY A 116 -3.21 -2.29 12.84
C GLY A 116 -2.82 -1.34 11.70
N TRP A 117 -1.61 -1.48 11.16
CA TRP A 117 -1.08 -0.73 10.03
C TRP A 117 -0.02 -1.57 9.31
N PHE A 118 0.22 -1.30 8.03
CA PHE A 118 1.12 -2.09 7.20
C PHE A 118 2.05 -1.25 6.28
N PRO A 119 3.36 -1.57 6.18
CA PRO A 119 4.34 -0.81 5.38
C PRO A 119 4.32 -1.22 3.89
N ALA A 120 3.15 -1.27 3.25
CA ALA A 120 3.02 -1.75 1.86
C ALA A 120 3.99 -1.03 0.92
N PHE A 121 4.04 0.30 0.99
CA PHE A 121 4.93 1.07 0.13
C PHE A 121 6.41 0.72 0.32
N GLY A 122 6.85 0.50 1.57
CA GLY A 122 8.23 0.14 1.86
C GLY A 122 8.62 -1.22 1.29
N VAL A 123 7.73 -2.20 1.40
CA VAL A 123 7.96 -3.54 0.82
C VAL A 123 8.03 -3.46 -0.71
N ALA A 124 7.10 -2.75 -1.34
CA ALA A 124 7.11 -2.53 -2.79
C ALA A 124 8.36 -1.78 -3.29
N VAL A 125 8.87 -0.80 -2.53
CA VAL A 125 10.14 -0.12 -2.86
C VAL A 125 11.31 -1.09 -2.82
N ILE A 126 11.39 -1.96 -1.81
CA ILE A 126 12.50 -2.92 -1.69
C ILE A 126 12.43 -3.97 -2.80
N THR A 127 11.25 -4.50 -3.08
CA THR A 127 11.07 -5.46 -4.18
C THR A 127 11.45 -4.84 -5.52
N LEU A 128 11.10 -3.56 -5.72
CA LEU A 128 11.50 -2.79 -6.89
C LEU A 128 13.03 -2.62 -6.98
N VAL A 129 13.70 -2.21 -5.89
CA VAL A 129 15.16 -2.02 -5.87
C VAL A 129 15.90 -3.32 -6.18
N ILE A 130 15.48 -4.44 -5.60
CA ILE A 130 16.09 -5.75 -5.91
C ILE A 130 15.84 -6.10 -7.38
N GLY A 131 14.64 -5.86 -7.93
CA GLY A 131 14.36 -6.04 -9.35
C GLY A 131 15.28 -5.22 -10.26
N MET A 132 15.61 -3.99 -9.84
CA MET A 132 16.57 -3.14 -10.54
C MET A 132 17.98 -3.73 -10.48
N LEU A 133 18.40 -4.27 -9.33
CA LEU A 133 19.72 -4.91 -9.17
C LEU A 133 19.85 -6.20 -9.99
N ILE A 134 18.74 -6.93 -10.18
CA ILE A 134 18.69 -8.08 -11.10
C ILE A 134 18.85 -7.63 -12.57
N GLY A 135 18.56 -6.36 -12.87
CA GLY A 135 18.72 -5.78 -14.20
C GLY A 135 17.45 -5.82 -15.04
N PHE A 136 16.26 -5.86 -14.43
CA PHE A 136 15.02 -5.80 -15.19
C PHE A 136 14.82 -4.43 -15.87
N PRO A 137 14.30 -4.41 -17.11
CA PRO A 137 14.08 -3.16 -17.83
C PRO A 137 12.92 -2.35 -17.20
N PRO A 138 12.83 -1.03 -17.44
CA PRO A 138 11.83 -0.16 -16.83
C PRO A 138 10.36 -0.62 -16.97
N PRO A 139 9.90 -1.16 -18.12
CA PRO A 139 8.54 -1.69 -18.22
C PRO A 139 8.29 -2.87 -17.28
N ALA A 140 9.26 -3.79 -17.18
CA ALA A 140 9.19 -4.93 -16.26
C ALA A 140 9.15 -4.46 -14.80
N LEU A 141 9.99 -3.48 -14.42
CA LEU A 141 10.00 -2.89 -13.09
C LEU A 141 8.68 -2.21 -12.72
N THR A 142 8.03 -1.56 -13.70
CA THR A 142 6.72 -0.92 -13.53
C THR A 142 5.64 -1.97 -13.24
N LEU A 143 5.63 -3.07 -13.98
CA LEU A 143 4.70 -4.18 -13.75
C LEU A 143 4.98 -4.91 -12.43
N LEU A 144 6.25 -5.12 -12.09
CA LEU A 144 6.69 -5.74 -10.84
C LEU A 144 6.22 -4.96 -9.61
N VAL A 145 6.44 -3.64 -9.59
CA VAL A 145 6.06 -2.81 -8.44
C VAL A 145 4.55 -2.69 -8.34
N GLY A 146 3.83 -2.54 -9.47
CA GLY A 146 2.37 -2.52 -9.48
C GLY A 146 1.77 -3.84 -9.00
N PHE A 147 2.31 -4.96 -9.46
CA PHE A 147 1.85 -6.29 -9.06
C PHE A 147 2.09 -6.55 -7.57
N SER A 148 3.30 -6.31 -7.07
CA SER A 148 3.60 -6.52 -5.64
C SER A 148 2.83 -5.55 -4.74
N ALA A 149 2.68 -4.29 -5.13
CA ALA A 149 1.90 -3.30 -4.36
C ALA A 149 0.40 -3.64 -4.29
N ALA A 150 -0.13 -4.39 -5.25
CA ALA A 150 -1.54 -4.80 -5.26
C ALA A 150 -1.85 -5.96 -4.29
N THR A 151 -0.86 -6.76 -3.87
CA THR A 151 -1.13 -7.97 -3.06
C THR A 151 -1.31 -7.68 -1.59
N GLY A 152 -0.35 -6.95 -0.99
CA GLY A 152 -0.33 -6.71 0.45
C GLY A 152 -1.57 -6.02 1.00
N PRO A 153 -1.99 -4.88 0.44
CA PRO A 153 -3.19 -4.17 0.90
C PRO A 153 -4.45 -5.02 0.76
N ALA A 154 -4.61 -5.76 -0.34
CA ALA A 154 -5.78 -6.63 -0.55
C ALA A 154 -5.87 -7.73 0.51
N PHE A 155 -4.73 -8.33 0.88
CA PHE A 155 -4.67 -9.33 1.94
C PHE A 155 -4.92 -8.72 3.33
N ALA A 156 -4.35 -7.53 3.60
CA ALA A 156 -4.57 -6.81 4.85
C ALA A 156 -6.05 -6.45 5.04
N ASP A 157 -6.71 -5.97 3.98
CA ASP A 157 -8.12 -5.58 3.96
C ASP A 157 -9.03 -6.77 4.28
N MET A 158 -8.86 -7.89 3.55
CA MET A 158 -9.55 -9.14 3.84
C MET A 158 -9.28 -9.62 5.29
N GLY A 159 -8.04 -9.46 5.77
CA GLY A 159 -7.68 -9.77 7.15
C GLY A 159 -8.44 -8.94 8.17
N TYR A 160 -8.64 -7.65 7.92
CA TYR A 160 -9.44 -6.77 8.78
C TYR A 160 -10.91 -7.14 8.74
N ASP A 161 -11.48 -7.40 7.57
CA ASP A 161 -12.87 -7.81 7.42
C ASP A 161 -13.14 -9.09 8.19
N LEU A 162 -12.35 -10.14 7.95
CA LEU A 162 -12.51 -11.43 8.64
C LEU A 162 -12.36 -11.27 10.16
N LYS A 163 -11.42 -10.43 10.62
CA LYS A 163 -11.22 -10.15 12.05
C LYS A 163 -12.40 -9.39 12.66
N ALA A 164 -12.91 -8.36 11.97
CA ALA A 164 -14.08 -7.61 12.41
C ALA A 164 -15.30 -8.53 12.51
N GLY A 165 -15.53 -9.36 11.50
CA GLY A 165 -16.57 -10.38 11.50
C GLY A 165 -16.42 -11.37 12.67
N PHE A 166 -15.22 -11.87 12.92
CA PHE A 166 -14.94 -12.78 14.04
C PHE A 166 -15.28 -12.16 15.41
N ILE A 167 -14.98 -10.88 15.60
CA ILE A 167 -15.32 -10.15 16.82
C ILE A 167 -16.85 -9.99 16.95
N LEU A 168 -17.50 -9.54 15.87
CA LEU A 168 -18.95 -9.30 15.86
C LEU A 168 -19.77 -10.58 16.07
N ARG A 169 -19.24 -11.74 15.65
CA ARG A 169 -19.88 -13.06 15.85
C ARG A 169 -19.51 -13.73 17.17
N GLY A 170 -18.92 -12.99 18.12
CA GLY A 170 -18.66 -13.49 19.47
C GLY A 170 -17.45 -14.42 19.57
N TYR A 171 -16.38 -14.18 18.82
CA TYR A 171 -15.11 -14.90 18.93
C TYR A 171 -15.21 -16.41 18.67
N GLY A 172 -16.12 -16.82 17.78
CA GLY A 172 -16.28 -18.23 17.40
C GLY A 172 -17.00 -19.08 18.45
N GLN A 173 -17.76 -18.47 19.37
CA GLN A 173 -18.61 -19.18 20.32
C GLN A 173 -19.60 -20.15 19.64
N ASP A 174 -20.12 -19.77 18.47
CA ASP A 174 -20.92 -20.63 17.61
C ASP A 174 -20.15 -20.98 16.32
N PRO A 175 -19.66 -22.23 16.20
CA PRO A 175 -18.91 -22.67 15.01
C PRO A 175 -19.72 -22.69 13.71
N GLN A 176 -21.03 -22.89 13.76
CA GLN A 176 -21.88 -22.90 12.56
C GLN A 176 -22.09 -21.48 12.06
N PHE A 177 -22.50 -20.57 12.96
CA PHE A 177 -22.66 -19.17 12.66
C PHE A 177 -21.36 -18.52 12.17
N GLU A 178 -20.22 -18.91 12.75
CA GLU A 178 -18.91 -18.42 12.32
C GLU A 178 -18.55 -18.91 10.89
N ARG A 179 -18.84 -20.17 10.54
CA ARG A 179 -18.60 -20.69 9.18
C ARG A 179 -19.48 -19.99 8.14
N GLU A 180 -20.76 -19.80 8.45
CA GLU A 180 -21.69 -19.09 7.58
C GLU A 180 -21.30 -17.61 7.43
N GLY A 181 -20.94 -16.95 8.53
CA GLY A 181 -20.46 -15.57 8.54
C GLY A 181 -19.23 -15.38 7.64
N ARG A 182 -18.21 -16.22 7.77
CA ARG A 182 -17.03 -16.16 6.88
C ARG A 182 -17.38 -16.37 5.41
N LYS A 183 -18.33 -17.28 5.11
CA LYS A 183 -18.80 -17.50 3.74
C LYS A 183 -19.46 -16.25 3.18
N GLN A 184 -20.31 -15.57 3.96
CA GLN A 184 -20.94 -14.31 3.54
C GLN A 184 -19.93 -13.19 3.33
N GLN A 185 -18.92 -13.06 4.21
CA GLN A 185 -17.85 -12.08 4.03
C GLN A 185 -17.07 -12.31 2.74
N LEU A 186 -16.75 -13.57 2.41
CA LEU A 186 -16.11 -13.90 1.15
C LEU A 186 -16.98 -13.49 -0.05
N TRP A 187 -18.28 -13.79 -0.03
CA TRP A 187 -19.18 -13.40 -1.11
C TRP A 187 -19.29 -11.88 -1.27
N ALA A 188 -19.43 -11.16 -0.16
CA ALA A 188 -19.48 -9.70 -0.16
C ALA A 188 -18.19 -9.10 -0.73
N ALA A 189 -17.02 -9.61 -0.31
CA ALA A 189 -15.73 -9.16 -0.80
C ALA A 189 -15.55 -9.46 -2.30
N MET A 190 -15.94 -10.65 -2.78
CA MET A 190 -15.87 -10.98 -4.21
C MET A 190 -16.82 -10.13 -5.05
N PHE A 191 -18.02 -9.84 -4.54
CA PHE A 191 -18.95 -8.93 -5.19
C PHE A 191 -18.36 -7.51 -5.26
N ALA A 192 -17.84 -6.99 -4.15
CA ALA A 192 -17.21 -5.68 -4.10
C ALA A 192 -15.99 -5.60 -5.03
N PHE A 193 -15.18 -6.65 -5.13
CA PHE A 193 -14.05 -6.75 -6.05
C PHE A 193 -14.49 -6.62 -7.52
N VAL A 194 -15.56 -7.31 -7.93
CA VAL A 194 -16.11 -7.20 -9.29
C VAL A 194 -16.62 -5.79 -9.56
N VAL A 195 -17.38 -5.21 -8.63
CA VAL A 195 -17.89 -3.84 -8.76
C VAL A 195 -16.74 -2.84 -8.87
N ALA A 196 -15.70 -2.96 -8.03
CA ALA A 196 -14.51 -2.13 -8.09
C ALA A 196 -13.80 -2.24 -9.45
N GLY A 197 -13.68 -3.45 -10.01
CA GLY A 197 -13.12 -3.66 -11.34
C GLY A 197 -13.89 -2.93 -12.44
N ILE A 198 -15.23 -2.96 -12.39
CA ILE A 198 -16.10 -2.22 -13.31
C ILE A 198 -15.88 -0.71 -13.15
N VAL A 199 -15.92 -0.20 -11.92
CA VAL A 199 -15.75 1.23 -11.64
C VAL A 199 -14.39 1.71 -12.14
N VAL A 200 -13.29 0.98 -11.87
CA VAL A 200 -11.94 1.33 -12.35
C VAL A 200 -11.90 1.34 -13.88
N THR A 201 -12.46 0.32 -14.54
CA THR A 201 -12.49 0.23 -16.01
C THR A 201 -13.25 1.39 -16.65
N LEU A 202 -14.33 1.86 -16.02
CA LEU A 202 -15.10 3.01 -16.52
C LEU A 202 -14.46 4.36 -16.18
N SER A 203 -13.69 4.45 -15.09
CA SER A 203 -13.21 5.73 -14.55
C SER A 203 -11.75 6.08 -14.84
N TYR A 204 -10.89 5.10 -15.10
CA TYR A 204 -9.43 5.32 -15.19
C TYR A 204 -9.05 6.43 -16.19
N ARG A 205 -9.80 6.57 -17.29
CA ARG A 205 -9.51 7.54 -18.35
C ARG A 205 -9.62 8.99 -17.86
N PHE A 206 -10.58 9.29 -17.00
CA PHE A 206 -10.75 10.67 -16.53
C PHE A 206 -9.83 11.00 -15.37
N TYR A 207 -9.45 10.03 -14.54
CA TYR A 207 -8.34 10.20 -13.60
C TYR A 207 -7.05 10.56 -14.34
N PHE A 208 -6.71 9.82 -15.39
CA PHE A 208 -5.52 10.11 -16.20
C PHE A 208 -5.63 11.41 -16.98
N ALA A 209 -6.82 11.76 -17.50
CA ALA A 209 -7.04 13.04 -18.16
C ALA A 209 -6.89 14.23 -17.20
N ALA A 210 -7.23 14.05 -15.92
CA ALA A 210 -6.98 15.02 -14.85
C ALA A 210 -5.54 14.97 -14.30
N ASN A 211 -4.65 14.16 -14.89
CA ASN A 211 -3.28 13.91 -14.43
C ASN A 211 -3.22 13.43 -12.97
N LEU A 212 -4.23 12.67 -12.56
CA LEU A 212 -4.33 12.06 -11.24
C LEU A 212 -3.84 10.61 -11.31
N VAL A 213 -2.78 10.36 -10.55
CA VAL A 213 -2.24 9.04 -10.22
C VAL A 213 -2.00 9.01 -8.73
N ALA A 214 -1.87 7.82 -8.13
CA ALA A 214 -1.56 7.76 -6.72
C ALA A 214 -0.20 8.45 -6.48
N PRO A 215 -0.06 9.31 -5.45
CA PRO A 215 1.17 10.05 -5.23
C PRO A 215 2.42 9.16 -5.11
N ILE A 216 2.24 7.94 -4.60
CA ILE A 216 3.30 6.94 -4.48
C ILE A 216 3.84 6.46 -5.84
N ASP A 217 3.02 6.46 -6.90
CA ASP A 217 3.42 6.02 -8.24
C ASP A 217 4.54 6.92 -8.79
N LYS A 218 4.52 8.21 -8.43
CA LYS A 218 5.60 9.15 -8.76
C LYS A 218 6.90 8.76 -8.05
N ALA A 219 6.84 8.25 -6.83
CA ALA A 219 8.02 7.76 -6.12
C ALA A 219 8.60 6.52 -6.81
N TYR A 220 7.75 5.54 -7.18
CA TYR A 220 8.21 4.37 -7.93
C TYR A 220 8.82 4.73 -9.28
N ALA A 221 8.17 5.60 -10.04
CA ALA A 221 8.67 6.06 -11.33
C ALA A 221 10.02 6.80 -11.18
N THR A 222 10.18 7.65 -10.18
CA THR A 222 11.45 8.31 -9.88
C THR A 222 12.53 7.29 -9.48
N THR A 223 12.20 6.29 -8.66
CA THR A 223 13.14 5.24 -8.26
C THR A 223 13.61 4.41 -9.45
N ILE A 224 12.70 4.01 -10.36
CA ILE A 224 13.05 3.32 -11.61
C ILE A 224 14.00 4.17 -12.45
N LYS A 225 13.67 5.46 -12.64
CA LYS A 225 14.54 6.41 -13.36
C LYS A 225 15.89 6.61 -12.68
N ALA A 226 15.95 6.54 -11.36
CA ALA A 226 17.18 6.69 -10.60
C ALA A 226 18.19 5.58 -10.87
N GLY A 227 17.73 4.34 -11.05
CA GLY A 227 18.61 3.24 -11.46
C GLY A 227 19.23 3.45 -12.84
N ALA A 228 18.58 4.24 -13.69
CA ALA A 228 19.08 4.57 -15.03
C ALA A 228 19.88 5.89 -15.08
N THR A 229 19.91 6.70 -14.01
CA THR A 229 20.51 8.05 -14.05
C THR A 229 21.26 8.39 -12.74
N PRO A 230 22.60 8.53 -12.79
CA PRO A 230 23.43 8.77 -11.59
C PRO A 230 23.01 9.97 -10.72
N GLY A 231 22.56 11.08 -11.32
CA GLY A 231 22.18 12.29 -10.57
C GLY A 231 20.90 12.15 -9.73
N VAL A 232 19.96 11.30 -10.17
CA VAL A 232 18.71 11.05 -9.43
C VAL A 232 18.97 10.11 -8.26
N ALA A 233 19.83 9.10 -8.44
CA ALA A 233 20.21 8.17 -7.37
C ALA A 233 20.86 8.88 -6.18
N GLN A 234 21.78 9.81 -6.44
CA GLN A 234 22.43 10.58 -5.38
C GLN A 234 21.41 11.41 -4.58
N SER A 235 20.47 12.05 -5.27
CA SER A 235 19.41 12.86 -4.64
C SER A 235 18.51 11.99 -3.76
N LEU A 236 18.09 10.82 -4.23
CA LEU A 236 17.29 9.89 -3.44
C LEU A 236 18.03 9.38 -2.20
N LEU A 237 19.32 9.06 -2.32
CA LEU A 237 20.13 8.58 -1.18
C LEU A 237 20.27 9.66 -0.10
N ILE A 238 20.51 10.91 -0.49
CA ILE A 238 20.62 12.04 0.45
C ILE A 238 19.31 12.20 1.23
N TRP A 239 18.17 12.15 0.55
CA TRP A 239 16.85 12.35 1.16
C TRP A 239 16.28 11.11 1.84
N ALA A 240 16.78 9.91 1.52
CA ALA A 240 16.46 8.70 2.25
C ALA A 240 16.94 8.74 3.70
N VAL A 241 18.08 9.38 3.99
CA VAL A 241 18.63 9.50 5.35
C VAL A 241 17.65 10.18 6.32
N PRO A 242 17.12 11.39 6.08
CA PRO A 242 16.18 12.02 6.99
C PRO A 242 14.88 11.23 7.15
N GLY A 243 14.36 10.63 6.08
CA GLY A 243 13.19 9.74 6.17
C GLY A 243 13.44 8.52 7.05
N ALA A 244 14.59 7.87 6.87
CA ALA A 244 15.03 6.73 7.66
C ALA A 244 15.23 7.09 9.14
N LEU A 245 15.91 8.19 9.44
CA LEU A 245 16.13 8.67 10.81
C LEU A 245 14.82 9.00 11.52
N LEU A 246 13.93 9.73 10.85
CA LEU A 246 12.67 10.16 11.45
C LEU A 246 11.72 8.98 11.65
N GLN A 247 11.74 7.99 10.74
CA GLN A 247 11.06 6.72 10.96
C GLN A 247 11.66 5.93 12.12
N PHE A 248 12.99 5.87 12.20
CA PHE A 248 13.70 5.17 13.28
C PHE A 248 13.31 5.74 14.66
N LEU A 249 13.35 7.06 14.81
CA LEU A 249 12.98 7.77 16.02
C LEU A 249 11.48 7.65 16.36
N GLY A 250 10.61 7.64 15.34
CA GLY A 250 9.17 7.46 15.53
C GLY A 250 8.77 6.07 16.01
N GLY A 251 9.58 5.06 15.70
CA GLY A 251 9.28 3.67 15.98
C GLY A 251 8.08 3.14 15.17
N PRO A 252 7.77 1.83 15.29
CA PRO A 252 6.69 1.19 14.54
C PRO A 252 5.29 1.68 14.92
N LYS A 253 5.13 2.32 16.10
CA LYS A 253 3.84 2.83 16.57
C LYS A 253 3.46 4.19 15.99
N ARG A 254 4.42 5.12 15.85
CA ARG A 254 4.14 6.50 15.41
C ARG A 254 4.43 6.73 13.93
N GLN A 255 5.40 5.98 13.36
CA GLN A 255 5.73 5.99 11.93
C GLN A 255 5.92 7.38 11.34
N MET A 256 6.56 8.24 12.12
CA MET A 256 6.66 9.66 11.80
C MET A 256 7.30 9.88 10.43
N GLY A 257 8.22 9.01 10.00
CA GLY A 257 8.90 9.12 8.71
C GLY A 257 7.96 8.88 7.54
N VAL A 258 7.15 7.82 7.62
CA VAL A 258 6.15 7.50 6.57
C VAL A 258 5.06 8.56 6.53
N LEU A 259 4.58 9.05 7.68
CA LEU A 259 3.58 10.12 7.74
C LEU A 259 4.10 11.42 7.12
N LEU A 260 5.34 11.80 7.44
CA LEU A 260 5.98 12.97 6.84
C LEU A 260 6.14 12.79 5.31
N ALA A 261 6.65 11.63 4.88
CA ALA A 261 6.83 11.33 3.46
C ALA A 261 5.50 11.39 2.69
N THR A 262 4.43 10.87 3.27
CA THR A 262 3.08 10.89 2.67
C THR A 262 2.58 12.33 2.55
N GLY A 263 2.74 13.15 3.58
CA GLY A 263 2.39 14.57 3.54
C GLY A 263 3.17 15.33 2.46
N LEU A 264 4.47 15.04 2.30
CA LEU A 264 5.32 15.62 1.26
C LEU A 264 4.89 15.19 -0.15
N LEU A 265 4.40 13.96 -0.33
CA LEU A 265 3.93 13.45 -1.63
C LEU A 265 2.58 13.99 -2.06
N LEU A 266 1.66 14.27 -1.12
CA LEU A 266 0.33 14.80 -1.43
C LEU A 266 0.39 16.18 -2.11
N GLY A 267 1.41 16.97 -1.81
CA GLY A 267 1.72 18.21 -2.54
C GLY A 267 0.58 19.23 -2.51
N GLY A 268 0.50 20.03 -1.45
CA GLY A 268 -0.47 21.13 -1.39
C GLY A 268 -0.68 21.65 0.02
N PRO A 269 -0.48 22.96 0.30
CA PRO A 269 -0.71 23.54 1.63
C PRO A 269 -2.14 23.34 2.13
N ALA A 270 -3.13 23.36 1.23
CA ALA A 270 -4.55 23.21 1.56
C ALA A 270 -4.86 21.89 2.28
N ALA A 271 -4.30 20.77 1.82
CA ALA A 271 -4.47 19.48 2.49
C ALA A 271 -3.87 19.50 3.91
N GLY A 272 -2.73 20.16 4.08
CA GLY A 272 -2.11 20.38 5.38
C GLY A 272 -3.02 21.18 6.33
N TYR A 273 -3.60 22.29 5.85
CA TYR A 273 -4.55 23.09 6.64
C TYR A 273 -5.82 22.31 6.98
N ALA A 274 -6.37 21.52 6.04
CA ALA A 274 -7.54 20.69 6.32
C ALA A 274 -7.25 19.66 7.44
N VAL A 275 -6.09 19.00 7.40
CA VAL A 275 -5.66 18.07 8.46
C VAL A 275 -5.46 18.79 9.78
N LEU A 276 -4.79 19.96 9.78
CA LEU A 276 -4.61 20.76 11.00
C LEU A 276 -5.94 21.19 11.61
N THR A 277 -6.88 21.67 10.78
CA THR A 277 -8.24 22.02 11.23
C THR A 277 -8.95 20.79 11.79
N GLY A 278 -8.87 19.64 11.13
CA GLY A 278 -9.42 18.38 11.64
C GLY A 278 -8.83 17.97 12.99
N ILE A 279 -7.53 18.13 13.19
CA ILE A 279 -6.86 17.87 14.48
C ILE A 279 -7.36 18.84 15.55
N VAL A 280 -7.46 20.14 15.25
CA VAL A 280 -7.97 21.15 16.18
C VAL A 280 -9.42 20.82 16.57
N LEU A 281 -10.29 20.54 15.60
CA LEU A 281 -11.68 20.15 15.85
C LEU A 281 -11.76 18.87 16.69
N ARG A 282 -10.93 17.86 16.41
CA ARG A 282 -10.85 16.63 17.21
C ARG A 282 -10.41 16.91 18.64
N LEU A 283 -9.40 17.76 18.85
CA LEU A 283 -8.92 18.13 20.18
C LEU A 283 -9.99 18.89 20.97
N LEU A 284 -10.68 19.83 20.33
CA LEU A 284 -11.79 20.56 20.94
C LEU A 284 -12.93 19.60 21.29
N TRP A 285 -13.34 18.74 20.37
CA TRP A 285 -14.39 17.75 20.60
C TRP A 285 -14.03 16.81 21.75
N THR A 286 -12.83 16.23 21.74
CA THR A 286 -12.39 15.29 22.80
C THR A 286 -12.30 15.97 24.16
N ARG A 287 -12.06 17.30 24.20
CA ARG A 287 -11.98 18.08 25.44
C ARG A 287 -13.35 18.50 25.98
N PHE A 288 -14.30 18.81 25.12
CA PHE A 288 -15.59 19.42 25.52
C PHE A 288 -16.80 18.48 25.38
N ALA A 289 -16.74 17.45 24.53
CA ALA A 289 -17.82 16.49 24.34
C ALA A 289 -17.78 15.36 25.38
N LYS A 290 -18.93 14.74 25.61
CA LYS A 290 -19.03 13.54 26.45
C LYS A 290 -18.30 12.38 25.77
N LYS A 291 -17.66 11.52 26.56
CA LYS A 291 -16.87 10.37 26.05
C LYS A 291 -17.68 9.41 25.18
N GLU A 292 -18.99 9.31 25.41
CA GLU A 292 -19.92 8.48 24.63
C GLU A 292 -20.01 8.92 23.15
N TRP A 293 -19.72 10.20 22.85
CA TRP A 293 -19.88 10.80 21.52
C TRP A 293 -18.60 10.71 20.68
N VAL A 294 -17.56 10.05 21.19
CA VAL A 294 -16.30 9.88 20.48
C VAL A 294 -16.50 8.94 19.28
N THR A 295 -17.26 7.86 19.47
CA THR A 295 -17.58 6.92 18.38
C THR A 295 -18.41 7.60 17.30
N ASP A 296 -19.41 8.41 17.67
CA ASP A 296 -20.22 9.16 16.70
C ASP A 296 -19.38 10.13 15.86
N MET A 297 -18.41 10.81 16.50
CA MET A 297 -17.47 11.68 15.78
C MET A 297 -16.60 10.88 14.80
N GLU A 298 -16.14 9.69 15.15
CA GLU A 298 -15.35 8.84 14.26
C GLU A 298 -16.17 8.36 13.04
N VAL A 299 -17.42 7.97 13.25
CA VAL A 299 -18.35 7.59 12.17
C VAL A 299 -18.66 8.79 11.27
N PHE A 300 -18.94 9.96 11.86
CA PHE A 300 -19.17 11.19 11.11
C PHE A 300 -17.95 11.56 10.25
N ALA A 301 -16.74 11.51 10.83
CA ALA A 301 -15.51 11.81 10.11
C ALA A 301 -15.30 10.88 8.91
N ALA A 302 -15.55 9.58 9.08
CA ALA A 302 -15.51 8.62 7.98
C ALA A 302 -16.53 8.98 6.88
N GLY A 303 -17.75 9.37 7.26
CA GLY A 303 -18.79 9.83 6.34
C GLY A 303 -18.40 11.10 5.56
N VAL A 304 -17.75 12.07 6.19
CA VAL A 304 -17.25 13.28 5.53
C VAL A 304 -16.20 12.94 4.48
N ILE A 305 -15.24 12.07 4.81
CA ILE A 305 -14.20 11.62 3.87
C ILE A 305 -14.83 10.88 2.68
N ALA A 306 -15.78 9.99 2.94
CA ALA A 306 -16.49 9.27 1.88
C ALA A 306 -17.30 10.23 0.98
N GLY A 307 -17.96 11.22 1.57
CA GLY A 307 -18.72 12.25 0.85
C GLY A 307 -17.82 13.11 -0.05
N ASP A 308 -16.67 13.55 0.46
CA ASP A 308 -15.67 14.30 -0.32
C ASP A 308 -15.15 13.49 -1.52
N ALA A 309 -14.83 12.22 -1.30
CA ALA A 309 -14.39 11.32 -2.36
C ALA A 309 -15.45 11.13 -3.46
N LEU A 310 -16.72 10.95 -3.07
CA LEU A 310 -17.84 10.82 -4.01
C LEU A 310 -18.11 12.12 -4.78
N SER A 311 -18.08 13.27 -4.09
CA SER A 311 -18.25 14.59 -4.72
C SER A 311 -17.14 14.85 -5.74
N SER A 312 -15.89 14.61 -5.36
CA SER A 312 -14.73 14.75 -6.23
C SER A 312 -14.82 13.82 -7.44
N PHE A 313 -15.20 12.55 -7.23
CA PHE A 313 -15.41 11.58 -8.31
C PHE A 313 -16.48 12.06 -9.30
N TYR A 314 -17.62 12.55 -8.81
CA TYR A 314 -18.70 13.08 -9.63
C TYR A 314 -18.28 14.33 -10.42
N ASP A 315 -17.60 15.27 -9.77
CA ASP A 315 -17.12 16.50 -10.40
C ASP A 315 -16.09 16.22 -11.51
N MET A 316 -15.20 15.24 -11.30
CA MET A 316 -14.23 14.84 -12.32
C MET A 316 -14.91 14.14 -13.49
N GLY A 317 -15.80 13.19 -13.21
CA GLY A 317 -16.56 12.48 -14.24
C GLY A 317 -17.41 13.42 -15.08
N SER A 318 -18.18 14.30 -14.45
CA SER A 318 -19.07 15.25 -15.15
C SER A 318 -18.31 16.18 -16.09
N LYS A 319 -17.17 16.75 -15.65
CA LYS A 319 -16.31 17.59 -16.50
C LYS A 319 -15.74 16.82 -17.68
N TYR A 320 -15.31 15.58 -17.46
CA TYR A 320 -14.74 14.75 -18.51
C TYR A 320 -15.75 14.40 -19.61
N PHE A 321 -16.98 14.04 -19.24
CA PHE A 321 -18.03 13.73 -20.21
C PHE A 321 -18.58 14.99 -20.89
N ALA A 322 -18.69 16.11 -20.18
CA ALA A 322 -19.14 17.37 -20.76
C ALA A 322 -18.19 17.90 -21.86
N THR A 323 -16.88 17.72 -21.69
CA THR A 323 -15.86 18.14 -22.69
C THR A 323 -15.75 17.22 -23.90
N ARG A 324 -16.43 16.05 -23.89
CA ARG A 324 -16.42 15.06 -24.98
C ARG A 324 -17.78 14.87 -25.66
N ALA A 325 -18.80 15.59 -25.24
CA ALA A 325 -20.09 15.57 -25.93
C ALA A 325 -19.90 16.13 -27.35
N PRO A 326 -20.31 15.42 -28.40
CA PRO A 326 -20.31 15.98 -29.75
C PRO A 326 -21.25 17.19 -29.77
N SER A 327 -20.72 18.31 -30.27
CA SER A 327 -21.50 19.51 -30.59
C SER A 327 -22.55 19.24 -31.66
#